data_AF-A0A348P3I5-F1
#
_entry.id   AF-A0A348P3I5-F1
#
_cell.length_a   1.000
_cell.length_b   1.000
_cell.length_c   1.000
_cell.angle_alpha   90.00
_cell.angle_beta   90.00
_cell.angle_gamma   90.00
#
_symmetry.space_group_name_H-M   'P 1'
#
loop_
_entity.id
_entity.type
_entity.pdbx_description
1 polymer ?
#
loop_
_entity_poly.entity_id
_entity_poly.type
_entity_poly.pdbx_seq_one_letter_code
_entity_poly.pdbx_strand_id
1 'polypeptide(L)' 'YKEHFHDSEILYCYERNYEGKRALIVCSFADETITFHAPKDFDLTKGKVVLCNYENPESKAGVCALKPYEARVYLYE' A
#
# COMPACT_ATOMS: atom_id res chain seq x y z
N TYR A 1 11.44 9.73 2.91
CA TYR A 1 11.30 8.49 2.13
C TYR A 1 11.77 7.37 3.02
N LYS A 2 11.02 6.27 3.09
CA LYS A 2 11.42 5.05 3.79
C LYS A 2 10.82 3.86 3.04
N GLU A 3 11.65 2.91 2.66
CA GLU A 3 11.22 1.68 2.00
C GLU A 3 10.79 0.65 3.05
N HIS A 4 9.81 -0.17 2.71
CA HIS A 4 9.32 -1.31 3.47
C HIS A 4 9.43 -2.55 2.59
N PHE A 5 9.75 -3.71 3.19
CA PHE A 5 9.87 -4.98 2.48
C PHE A 5 10.99 -5.02 1.42
N HIS A 6 12.17 -4.45 1.70
CA HIS A 6 13.28 -4.36 0.72
C HIS A 6 13.76 -5.71 0.17
N ASP A 7 13.53 -6.81 0.89
CA ASP A 7 13.88 -8.18 0.46
C ASP A 7 12.79 -8.85 -0.38
N SER A 8 11.65 -8.19 -0.60
CA SER A 8 10.56 -8.78 -1.37
C SER A 8 10.80 -8.62 -2.86
N GLU A 9 10.79 -9.73 -3.58
CA GLU A 9 10.86 -9.74 -5.05
C GLU A 9 9.53 -9.35 -5.72
N ILE A 10 8.43 -9.36 -4.96
CA ILE A 10 7.06 -9.19 -5.49
C ILE A 10 6.30 -8.00 -4.90
N LEU A 11 6.78 -7.40 -3.82
CA LEU A 11 6.18 -6.21 -3.21
C LEU A 11 7.19 -5.08 -3.20
N TYR A 12 6.82 -3.98 -3.86
CA TYR A 12 7.55 -2.72 -3.71
C TYR A 12 6.69 -1.75 -2.91
N CYS A 13 7.11 -1.45 -1.69
CA CYS A 13 6.35 -0.63 -0.77
C CYS A 13 7.24 0.43 -0.12
N TYR A 14 6.77 1.68 -0.08
CA TYR A 14 7.52 2.76 0.54
C TYR A 14 6.59 3.86 1.03
N GLU A 15 7.10 4.67 1.95
CA GLU A 15 6.43 5.85 2.45
C GLU A 15 7.10 7.16 2.02
N ARG A 16 6.26 8.17 1.82
CA ARG A 16 6.63 9.56 1.57
C ARG A 16 5.99 10.43 2.64
N ASN A 17 6.78 11.31 3.26
CA ASN A 17 6.30 12.24 4.27
C ASN A 17 6.58 13.68 3.77
N TYR A 18 5.58 14.56 3.85
CA TYR A 18 5.69 15.96 3.41
C TYR A 18 4.66 16.83 4.15
N GLU A 19 5.11 17.91 4.80
CA GLU A 19 4.24 18.87 5.51
C GLU A 19 3.21 18.22 6.46
N GLY A 20 3.66 17.28 7.30
CA GLY A 20 2.79 16.55 8.24
C GLY A 20 1.99 15.39 7.62
N LYS A 21 1.81 15.40 6.29
CA LYS A 21 1.12 14.32 5.58
C LYS A 21 2.05 13.13 5.34
N ARG A 22 1.46 11.93 5.33
CA ARG A 22 2.17 10.68 5.04
C ARG A 22 1.45 9.97 3.89
N ALA A 23 2.20 9.38 2.97
CA ALA A 23 1.65 8.54 1.92
C ALA A 23 2.33 7.16 1.99
N LEU A 24 1.52 6.09 1.93
CA LEU A 24 1.97 4.72 1.75
C LEU A 24 1.71 4.32 0.30
N ILE A 25 2.76 3.94 -0.39
CA ILE A 25 2.72 3.44 -1.76
C ILE A 25 3.01 1.96 -1.70
N VAL A 26 2.16 1.15 -2.35
CA VAL A 26 2.37 -0.29 -2.49
C VAL A 26 2.09 -0.70 -3.93
N CYS A 27 3.04 -1.41 -4.53
CA CYS A 27 2.94 -2.02 -5.84
C CYS A 27 3.18 -3.52 -5.68
N SER A 28 2.20 -4.33 -6.09
CA SER A 28 2.40 -5.76 -6.33
C SER A 28 3.03 -5.95 -7.70
N PHE A 29 4.09 -6.75 -7.78
CA PHE A 29 4.68 -7.27 -9.02
C PHE A 29 4.38 -8.75 -9.21
N ALA A 30 3.48 -9.32 -8.40
CA ALA A 30 2.97 -10.67 -8.59
C ALA A 30 1.92 -10.71 -9.70
N ASP A 31 1.88 -11.83 -10.43
CA ASP A 31 0.84 -12.17 -11.40
C ASP A 31 -0.37 -12.88 -10.76
N GLU A 32 -0.33 -13.10 -9.45
CA GLU A 32 -1.41 -13.64 -8.63
C GLU A 32 -1.89 -12.65 -7.55
N THR A 33 -3.02 -12.98 -6.91
CA THR A 33 -3.52 -12.19 -5.79
C THR A 33 -2.73 -12.52 -4.53
N ILE A 34 -2.17 -11.51 -3.87
CA ILE A 34 -1.38 -11.68 -2.65
C ILE A 34 -2.00 -10.95 -1.46
N THR A 35 -1.77 -11.48 -0.26
CA THR A 35 -2.16 -10.80 0.98
C THR A 35 -1.05 -9.83 1.37
N PHE A 36 -1.38 -8.54 1.42
CA PHE A 36 -0.47 -7.49 1.86
C PHE A 36 -0.78 -7.11 3.30
N HIS A 37 0.23 -7.21 4.16
CA HIS A 37 0.20 -6.69 5.52
C HIS A 37 0.89 -5.32 5.55
N ALA A 38 0.16 -4.29 5.96
CA ALA A 38 0.71 -2.94 6.04
C ALA A 38 1.79 -2.86 7.14
N PRO A 39 2.78 -1.96 7.00
CA PRO A 39 3.73 -1.71 8.08
C PRO A 39 3.00 -1.23 9.35
N LYS A 40 3.56 -1.52 10.54
CA LYS A 40 2.88 -1.38 11.85
C LYS A 40 2.20 -0.01 12.09
N ASP A 41 2.71 1.07 11.52
CA ASP A 41 2.20 2.43 11.71
C ASP A 41 1.19 2.88 10.64
N PHE A 42 0.66 1.95 9.84
CA PHE A 42 -0.28 2.22 8.76
C PHE A 42 -1.58 1.42 8.92
N ASP A 43 -2.63 2.13 9.28
CA ASP A 43 -3.99 1.63 9.21
C ASP A 43 -4.58 1.96 7.82
N LEU A 44 -4.75 0.95 6.97
CA LEU A 44 -5.26 1.14 5.61
C LEU A 44 -6.70 1.69 5.56
N THR A 45 -7.47 1.58 6.65
CA THR A 45 -8.84 2.12 6.72
C THR A 45 -8.89 3.60 7.04
N LYS A 46 -7.81 4.16 7.60
CA LYS A 46 -7.67 5.60 7.89
C LYS A 46 -7.05 6.38 6.73
N GLY A 47 -6.36 5.68 5.83
CA GLY A 47 -5.75 6.29 4.66
C GLY A 47 -6.77 6.48 3.54
N LYS A 48 -6.79 7.66 2.92
CA LYS A 48 -7.56 7.89 1.70
C LYS A 48 -6.82 7.26 0.52
N VAL A 49 -7.48 6.36 -0.21
CA VAL A 49 -6.93 5.85 -1.48
C VAL A 49 -7.02 6.97 -2.53
N VAL A 50 -5.86 7.49 -2.95
CA VAL A 50 -5.78 8.59 -3.94
C VAL A 50 -5.40 8.10 -5.33
N LEU A 51 -4.85 6.89 -5.43
CA LEU A 51 -4.55 6.20 -6.68
C LEU A 51 -4.74 4.70 -6.47
N CYS A 52 -5.45 4.07 -7.40
CA CYS A 52 -5.58 2.63 -7.51
C CYS A 52 -5.79 2.27 -8.99
N ASN A 53 -5.05 1.30 -9.52
CA ASN A 53 -5.22 0.84 -10.90
C ASN A 53 -6.33 -0.21 -11.07
N TYR A 54 -6.98 -0.62 -9.97
CA TYR A 54 -8.16 -1.46 -9.97
C TYR A 54 -9.36 -0.73 -9.35
N GLU A 55 -10.56 -1.10 -9.78
CA GLU A 55 -11.80 -0.61 -9.18
C GLU A 55 -12.08 -1.28 -7.82
N ASN A 56 -12.79 -0.54 -6.95
CA ASN A 56 -13.27 -0.97 -5.65
C ASN A 56 -12.18 -1.59 -4.75
N PRO A 57 -11.12 -0.83 -4.39
CA PRO A 57 -10.08 -1.32 -3.49
C PRO A 57 -10.63 -1.54 -2.08
N GLU A 58 -10.68 -2.79 -1.64
CA GLU A 58 -11.07 -3.14 -0.28
C GLU A 58 -9.84 -3.21 0.63
N SER A 59 -9.98 -2.74 1.87
CA SER A 59 -8.93 -2.78 2.88
C SER A 59 -9.53 -2.96 4.27
N LYS A 60 -8.85 -3.73 5.11
CA LYS A 60 -9.10 -3.82 6.55
C LYS A 60 -7.95 -3.13 7.28
N ALA A 61 -8.10 -2.93 8.60
CA ALA A 61 -7.04 -2.36 9.41
C ALA A 61 -5.75 -3.21 9.26
N GLY A 62 -4.71 -2.60 8.69
CA GLY A 62 -3.40 -3.22 8.51
C GLY A 62 -3.30 -4.34 7.46
N VAL A 63 -4.35 -4.67 6.70
CA VAL A 63 -4.30 -5.77 5.71
C VAL A 63 -5.24 -5.54 4.53
N CYS A 64 -4.79 -5.91 3.32
CA CYS A 64 -5.64 -5.98 2.14
C CYS A 64 -5.19 -7.09 1.19
N ALA A 65 -6.07 -7.48 0.27
CA ALA A 65 -5.69 -8.30 -0.88
C ALA A 65 -5.27 -7.37 -2.02
N LEU A 66 -4.09 -7.62 -2.58
CA LEU A 66 -3.62 -6.97 -3.80
C LEU A 66 -3.83 -7.96 -4.96
N LYS A 67 -4.58 -7.52 -5.97
CA LYS A 67 -4.77 -8.23 -7.24
C LYS A 67 -3.44 -8.28 -8.02
N PRO A 68 -3.34 -9.11 -9.08
CA PRO A 68 -2.17 -9.16 -9.94
C PRO A 68 -1.77 -7.76 -10.42
N TYR A 69 -0.51 -7.38 -10.24
CA TYR A 69 0.02 -6.06 -10.62
C TYR A 69 -0.74 -4.85 -10.03
N GLU A 70 -1.42 -5.02 -8.89
CA GLU A 70 -2.15 -3.92 -8.26
C GLU A 70 -1.22 -2.92 -7.58
N ALA A 71 -1.45 -1.64 -7.86
CA ALA A 71 -0.78 -0.52 -7.24
C ALA A 71 -1.81 0.35 -6.50
N ARG A 72 -1.52 0.66 -5.23
CA ARG A 72 -2.35 1.52 -4.39
C ARG A 72 -1.51 2.59 -3.70
N VAL A 73 -2.09 3.78 -3.58
CA VAL A 73 -1.53 4.89 -2.81
C VAL A 73 -2.54 5.32 -1.75
N TYR A 74 -2.16 5.18 -0.49
CA TYR A 74 -2.91 5.63 0.67
C TYR A 74 -2.32 6.93 1.20
N LEU A 75 -3.13 7.98 1.33
CA LEU A 75 -2.74 9.28 1.87
C LEU A 75 -3.34 9.46 3.28
N TYR A 76 -2.51 9.94 4.19
CA TYR A 76 -2.82 10.22 5.59
C TYR A 76 -2.55 11.70 5.88
N GLU A 77 -3.46 12.31 6.64
CA GLU A 77 -3.34 13.70 7.12
C GLU A 77 -2.70 13.78 8.50
#